data_AF-Q1QLT1-F1
#
_entry.id   AF-Q1QLT1-F1
#
_cell.length_a   1.000
_cell.length_b   1.000
_cell.length_c   1.000
_cell.angle_alpha   90.00
_cell.angle_beta   90.00
_cell.angle_gamma   90.00
#
_symmetry.space_group_name_H-M   'P 1'
#
loop_
_entity.id
_entity.type
_entity.pdbx_description
1 polymer ?
#
loop_
_entity_poly.entity_id
_entity_poly.type
_entity_poly.pdbx_seq_one_letter_code
_entity_poly.pdbx_strand_id
1 'polypeptide(L)'
;MGLEGKIEELRRDPSHSVSIHRGIRWADMKLEVDLVRQLLLHIEEHATRPISDLDSIKIDGWTKDQIDYHVVLLADAVFIEAGLHRVPDNEDPSLVRVIYSVRRLTYNGHEFLETVRDPAIWRKVKEKAKAVGAMTLPAIAQIGAAYVKAQLGLG
;
A
#
# COMPACT_ATOMS: atom_id res chain seq x y z
N MET A 1 14.58 28.99 -32.29
CA MET A 1 15.05 27.99 -31.31
C MET A 1 14.43 26.65 -31.70
N GLY A 2 15.25 25.64 -32.00
CA GLY A 2 14.77 24.34 -32.50
C GLY A 2 14.00 23.55 -31.45
N LEU A 3 13.26 22.51 -31.88
CA LEU A 3 12.46 21.64 -31.03
C LEU A 3 13.25 21.11 -29.82
N GLU A 4 14.54 20.80 -30.04
CA GLU A 4 15.46 20.32 -29.00
C GLU A 4 15.76 21.38 -27.93
N GLY A 5 15.85 22.66 -28.31
CA GLY A 5 16.07 23.76 -27.35
C GLY A 5 14.87 23.98 -26.43
N LYS A 6 13.65 23.72 -26.93
CA LYS A 6 12.41 23.83 -26.15
C LYS A 6 12.23 22.66 -25.17
N ILE A 7 12.75 21.48 -25.51
CA ILE A 7 12.75 20.29 -24.63
C ILE A 7 13.74 20.47 -23.47
N GLU A 8 14.90 21.08 -23.73
CA GLU A 8 15.92 21.31 -22.70
C GLU A 8 15.52 22.41 -21.70
N GLU A 9 14.71 23.38 -22.12
CA GLU A 9 14.15 24.43 -21.26
C GLU A 9 13.04 23.89 -20.34
N LEU A 10 12.20 22.96 -20.85
CA LEU A 10 11.18 22.25 -20.05
C LEU A 10 11.79 21.31 -19.00
N ARG A 11 13.03 20.83 -19.20
CA ARG A 11 13.75 19.98 -18.22
C ARG A 11 14.29 20.76 -17.02
N ARG A 12 14.40 22.09 -17.11
CA ARG A 12 14.99 22.94 -16.06
C ARG A 12 13.97 23.62 -15.17
N ASP A 13 12.67 23.45 -15.44
CA ASP A 13 11.59 23.98 -14.62
C ASP A 13 11.17 22.98 -13.53
N PRO A 14 11.44 23.24 -12.24
CA PRO A 14 11.02 22.37 -11.14
C PRO A 14 9.50 22.31 -10.94
N SER A 15 8.72 23.16 -11.63
CA SER A 15 7.26 23.22 -11.55
C SER A 15 6.53 22.42 -12.63
N HIS A 16 7.25 21.83 -13.58
CA HIS A 16 6.69 20.93 -14.59
C HIS A 16 7.15 19.48 -14.34
N SER A 17 6.49 18.80 -13.41
CA SER A 17 6.64 17.35 -13.21
C SER A 17 6.02 16.59 -14.39
N VAL A 18 6.74 16.48 -15.50
CA VAL A 18 6.52 15.38 -16.43
C VAL A 18 6.99 14.13 -15.69
N SER A 19 6.05 13.36 -15.15
CA SER A 19 6.32 12.08 -14.50
C SER A 19 6.96 11.12 -15.51
N ILE A 20 8.28 11.19 -15.61
CA ILE A 20 9.10 10.15 -16.19
C ILE A 20 9.00 8.92 -15.28
N HIS A 21 8.00 8.07 -15.51
CA HIS A 21 7.91 6.75 -14.89
C HIS A 21 9.07 5.89 -15.45
N ARG A 22 10.29 6.12 -14.96
CA ARG A 22 11.38 5.15 -15.15
C ARG A 22 10.93 3.87 -14.43
N GLY A 23 10.69 2.82 -15.20
CA GLY A 23 10.18 1.53 -14.75
C GLY A 23 10.80 1.07 -13.43
N ILE A 24 10.06 1.29 -12.34
CA ILE A 24 10.42 0.77 -11.02
C ILE A 24 10.15 -0.73 -11.09
N ARG A 25 11.22 -1.53 -11.01
CA ARG A 25 11.06 -2.98 -10.97
C ARG A 25 10.45 -3.35 -9.63
N TRP A 26 9.60 -4.37 -9.58
CA TRP A 26 9.07 -4.88 -8.30
C TRP A 26 10.16 -5.25 -7.29
N ALA A 27 11.36 -5.63 -7.77
CA ALA A 27 12.53 -5.91 -6.94
C ALA A 27 13.06 -4.68 -6.17
N ASP A 28 12.73 -3.47 -6.63
CA ASP A 28 13.16 -2.21 -6.01
C ASP A 28 12.12 -1.65 -5.01
N MET A 29 10.95 -2.30 -4.92
CA MET A 29 9.88 -1.91 -4.01
C MET A 29 10.03 -2.59 -2.64
N LYS A 30 9.55 -1.90 -1.61
CA LYS A 30 9.52 -2.39 -0.23
C LYS A 30 8.09 -2.43 0.28
N LEU A 31 7.81 -3.34 1.21
CA LEU A 31 6.56 -3.34 1.95
C LEU A 31 6.58 -2.19 2.95
N GLU A 32 5.71 -1.22 2.73
CA GLU A 32 5.51 -0.03 3.52
C GLU A 32 4.30 -0.22 4.45
N VAL A 33 4.57 -0.45 5.73
CA VAL A 33 3.52 -0.81 6.71
C VAL A 33 2.50 0.31 6.92
N ASP A 34 2.88 1.56 6.67
CA ASP A 34 1.97 2.70 6.69
C ASP A 34 0.98 2.66 5.50
N LEU A 35 1.45 2.27 4.31
CA LEU A 35 0.57 2.06 3.15
C LEU A 35 -0.34 0.85 3.36
N VAL A 36 0.15 -0.23 3.98
CA VAL A 36 -0.69 -1.37 4.36
C VAL A 36 -1.88 -0.91 5.21
N ARG A 37 -1.65 -0.18 6.31
CA ARG A 37 -2.73 0.30 7.16
C ARG A 37 -3.69 1.23 6.42
N GLN A 38 -3.16 2.15 5.60
CA GLN A 38 -3.98 3.09 4.83
C GLN A 38 -4.85 2.38 3.78
N LEU A 39 -4.31 1.36 3.10
CA LEU A 39 -5.08 0.54 2.15
C LEU A 39 -6.20 -0.22 2.85
N LEU A 40 -5.93 -0.86 3.98
CA LEU A 40 -6.96 -1.62 4.69
C LEU A 40 -8.11 -0.70 5.17
N LEU A 41 -7.79 0.49 5.69
CA LEU A 41 -8.79 1.51 6.03
C LEU A 41 -9.59 1.96 4.82
N HIS A 42 -8.91 2.28 3.71
CA HIS A 42 -9.56 2.73 2.48
C HIS A 42 -10.49 1.65 1.91
N ILE A 43 -10.04 0.39 1.86
CA ILE A 43 -10.83 -0.73 1.36
C ILE A 43 -12.04 -0.96 2.24
N GLU A 44 -11.90 -0.91 3.57
CA GLU A 44 -13.05 -1.07 4.47
C GLU A 44 -14.12 0.01 4.27
N GLU A 45 -13.71 1.26 4.07
CA GLU A 45 -14.63 2.39 3.86
C GLU A 45 -15.37 2.30 2.52
N HIS A 46 -14.69 1.83 1.46
CA HIS A 46 -15.21 1.90 0.09
C HIS A 46 -15.77 0.55 -0.43
N ALA A 47 -15.38 -0.59 0.15
CA ALA A 47 -15.91 -1.91 -0.18
C ALA A 47 -17.24 -2.19 0.55
N THR A 48 -18.26 -1.37 0.28
CA THR A 48 -19.51 -1.34 1.05
C THR A 48 -20.47 -2.51 0.80
N ARG A 49 -20.12 -3.42 -0.11
CA ARG A 49 -20.91 -4.62 -0.43
C ARG A 49 -20.14 -5.89 -0.08
N PRO A 50 -20.83 -7.01 0.18
CA PRO A 50 -20.17 -8.31 0.39
C PRO A 50 -19.16 -8.67 -0.71
N ILE A 51 -19.42 -8.23 -1.94
CA ILE A 51 -18.46 -8.23 -3.05
C ILE A 51 -18.54 -6.85 -3.70
N SER A 52 -17.43 -6.11 -3.66
CA SER A 52 -17.26 -4.82 -4.32
C SER A 52 -16.32 -4.96 -5.53
N ASP A 53 -16.17 -3.87 -6.30
CA ASP A 53 -15.21 -3.81 -7.40
C ASP A 53 -14.45 -2.48 -7.30
N LEU A 54 -13.35 -2.49 -6.57
CA LEU A 54 -12.48 -1.33 -6.37
C LEU A 54 -11.22 -1.49 -7.22
N ASP A 55 -11.14 -0.71 -8.31
CA ASP A 55 -10.08 -0.82 -9.32
C ASP A 55 -9.18 0.43 -9.42
N SER A 56 -9.55 1.51 -8.70
CA SER A 56 -8.96 2.84 -8.85
C SER A 56 -8.62 3.48 -7.49
N ILE A 57 -7.92 2.74 -6.63
CA ILE A 57 -7.55 3.23 -5.29
C ILE A 57 -6.49 4.35 -5.40
N LYS A 58 -6.72 5.44 -4.67
CA LYS A 58 -5.78 6.55 -4.53
C LYS A 58 -5.58 6.84 -3.05
N ILE A 59 -4.32 6.96 -2.64
CA ILE A 59 -3.93 7.29 -1.26
C ILE A 59 -2.86 8.37 -1.34
N ASP A 60 -3.11 9.50 -0.68
CA ASP A 60 -2.21 10.64 -0.70
C ASP A 60 -0.82 10.27 -0.18
N GLY A 61 0.22 10.76 -0.87
CA GLY A 61 1.62 10.48 -0.55
C GLY A 61 2.16 9.16 -1.13
N TRP A 62 1.34 8.38 -1.85
CA TRP A 62 1.76 7.13 -2.48
C TRP A 62 1.55 7.15 -4.00
N THR A 63 2.51 6.59 -4.72
CA THR A 63 2.41 6.42 -6.18
C THR A 63 1.49 5.25 -6.53
N LYS A 64 0.97 5.24 -7.77
CA LYS A 64 0.15 4.14 -8.27
C LYS A 64 0.90 2.80 -8.18
N ASP A 65 2.17 2.78 -8.58
CA ASP A 65 2.99 1.57 -8.56
C ASP A 65 3.17 1.00 -7.15
N GLN A 66 3.35 1.87 -6.14
CA GLN A 66 3.39 1.45 -4.75
C GLN A 66 2.04 0.86 -4.31
N ILE A 67 0.92 1.50 -4.67
CA ILE A 67 -0.43 1.00 -4.35
C ILE A 67 -0.66 -0.36 -4.99
N ASP A 68 -0.43 -0.51 -6.30
CA ASP A 68 -0.59 -1.76 -7.03
C ASP A 68 0.24 -2.89 -6.41
N TYR A 69 1.51 -2.60 -6.09
CA TYR A 69 2.41 -3.55 -5.42
C TYR A 69 1.86 -4.00 -4.06
N HIS A 70 1.34 -3.08 -3.25
CA HIS A 70 0.79 -3.41 -1.95
C HIS A 70 -0.54 -4.18 -2.05
N VAL A 71 -1.38 -3.87 -3.04
CA VAL A 71 -2.60 -4.65 -3.31
C VAL A 71 -2.24 -6.11 -3.64
N VAL A 72 -1.22 -6.33 -4.48
CA VAL A 72 -0.71 -7.68 -4.78
C VAL A 72 -0.24 -8.40 -3.52
N LEU A 73 0.58 -7.75 -2.68
CA LEU A 73 1.10 -8.36 -1.45
C LEU A 73 0.00 -8.64 -0.42
N LEU A 74 -0.98 -7.76 -0.28
CA LEU A 74 -2.09 -7.96 0.66
C LEU A 74 -3.03 -9.08 0.21
N ALA A 75 -3.21 -9.25 -1.10
CA ALA A 75 -3.94 -10.39 -1.65
C ALA A 75 -3.18 -11.70 -1.42
N ASP A 76 -1.86 -11.71 -1.68
CA ASP A 76 -0.97 -12.87 -1.43
C ASP A 76 -0.96 -13.29 0.05
N ALA A 77 -0.91 -12.30 0.95
CA ALA A 77 -0.95 -12.52 2.39
C ALA A 77 -2.37 -12.75 2.94
N VAL A 78 -3.40 -12.81 2.08
CA VAL A 78 -4.80 -13.07 2.44
C VAL A 78 -5.36 -12.05 3.44
N PHE A 79 -4.94 -10.78 3.34
CA PHE A 79 -5.56 -9.66 4.07
C PHE A 79 -6.75 -9.07 3.31
N ILE A 80 -6.73 -9.18 1.98
CA ILE A 80 -7.79 -8.73 1.09
C ILE A 80 -8.15 -9.82 0.09
N GLU A 81 -9.36 -9.76 -0.45
CA GLU A 81 -9.75 -10.54 -1.62
C GLU A 81 -9.73 -9.63 -2.85
N ALA A 82 -8.97 -10.00 -3.88
CA ALA A 82 -8.86 -9.22 -5.11
C ALA A 82 -8.69 -10.12 -6.34
N GLY A 83 -9.29 -9.73 -7.47
CA GLY A 83 -8.94 -10.27 -8.78
C GLY A 83 -7.67 -9.58 -9.28
N LEU A 84 -6.66 -10.33 -9.71
CA LEU A 84 -5.38 -9.80 -10.19
C LEU A 84 -5.10 -10.27 -11.62
N HIS A 85 -4.78 -9.33 -12.51
CA HIS A 85 -4.44 -9.60 -13.89
C HIS A 85 -3.11 -8.92 -14.24
N ARG A 86 -2.20 -9.69 -14.85
CA ARG A 86 -0.94 -9.17 -15.37
C ARG A 86 -1.14 -8.79 -16.83
N VAL A 87 -0.79 -7.55 -17.19
CA VAL A 87 -0.90 -7.04 -18.55
C VAL A 87 0.40 -6.34 -18.94
N PRO A 88 0.73 -6.24 -20.24
CA PRO A 88 1.82 -5.40 -20.70
C PRO A 88 1.66 -3.96 -20.20
N ASP A 89 2.77 -3.33 -19.86
CA ASP A 89 2.73 -1.90 -19.53
C ASP A 89 2.34 -1.07 -20.77
N ASN A 90 1.69 0.06 -20.52
CA ASN A 90 1.15 0.90 -21.59
C ASN A 90 2.27 1.70 -22.30
N GLU A 91 3.35 2.02 -21.59
CA GLU A 91 4.47 2.82 -22.11
C GLU A 91 5.62 1.93 -22.61
N ASP A 92 5.88 0.81 -21.90
CA ASP A 92 6.90 -0.18 -22.30
C ASP A 92 6.31 -1.60 -22.32
N PRO A 93 5.91 -2.13 -23.49
CA PRO A 93 5.35 -3.48 -23.61
C PRO A 93 6.27 -4.63 -23.14
N SER A 94 7.57 -4.37 -22.90
CA SER A 94 8.49 -5.35 -22.32
C SER A 94 8.34 -5.48 -20.79
N LEU A 95 7.68 -4.51 -20.15
CA LEU A 95 7.33 -4.52 -18.74
C LEU A 95 5.92 -5.05 -18.54
N VAL A 96 5.63 -5.51 -17.32
CA VAL A 96 4.32 -6.02 -16.91
C VAL A 96 3.81 -5.17 -15.76
N ARG A 97 2.56 -4.72 -15.87
CA ARG A 97 1.82 -4.08 -14.78
C ARG A 97 0.70 -4.98 -14.29
N VAL A 98 0.18 -4.68 -13.11
CA VAL A 98 -1.00 -5.37 -12.56
C VAL A 98 -2.22 -4.47 -12.69
N ILE A 99 -3.32 -5.06 -13.14
CA ILE A 99 -4.67 -4.52 -12.97
C ILE A 99 -5.33 -5.36 -11.90
N TYR A 100 -6.06 -4.71 -10.99
CA TYR A 100 -6.78 -5.38 -9.93
C TYR A 100 -8.24 -4.93 -9.84
N SER A 101 -9.07 -5.76 -9.24
CA SER A 101 -10.35 -5.38 -8.64
C SER A 101 -10.38 -5.91 -7.22
N VAL A 102 -10.29 -5.03 -6.22
CA VAL A 102 -10.40 -5.39 -4.80
C VAL A 102 -11.88 -5.55 -4.45
N ARG A 103 -12.21 -6.68 -3.82
CA ARG A 103 -13.58 -7.05 -3.48
C ARG A 103 -13.97 -6.66 -2.07
N ARG A 104 -13.10 -6.98 -1.10
CA ARG A 104 -13.33 -6.79 0.34
C ARG A 104 -12.07 -7.07 1.15
N LEU A 105 -12.11 -6.72 2.43
CA LEU A 105 -11.21 -7.30 3.43
C LEU A 105 -11.54 -8.77 3.68
N THR A 106 -10.52 -9.57 3.99
CA THR A 106 -10.72 -10.88 4.59
C THR A 106 -10.89 -10.77 6.11
N TYR A 107 -11.20 -11.87 6.78
CA TYR A 107 -11.20 -11.92 8.24
C TYR A 107 -9.84 -11.50 8.83
N ASN A 108 -8.73 -11.98 8.25
CA ASN A 108 -7.38 -11.60 8.69
C ASN A 108 -7.11 -10.11 8.48
N GLY A 109 -7.63 -9.54 7.39
CA GLY A 109 -7.59 -8.10 7.13
C GLY A 109 -8.26 -7.30 8.25
N HIS A 110 -9.47 -7.70 8.65
CA HIS A 110 -10.19 -7.08 9.76
C HIS A 110 -9.45 -7.23 11.09
N GLU A 111 -8.98 -8.43 11.45
CA GLU A 111 -8.27 -8.67 12.72
C GLU A 111 -7.01 -7.80 12.85
N PHE A 112 -6.21 -7.73 11.78
CA PHE A 112 -5.05 -6.86 11.76
C PHE A 112 -5.45 -5.40 11.86
N LEU A 113 -6.41 -4.96 11.03
CA LEU A 113 -6.84 -3.57 11.00
C LEU A 113 -7.38 -3.13 12.36
N GLU A 114 -8.23 -3.91 13.02
CA GLU A 114 -8.75 -3.62 14.36
C GLU A 114 -7.63 -3.47 15.39
N THR A 115 -6.59 -4.32 15.30
CA THR A 115 -5.43 -4.26 16.20
C THR A 115 -4.68 -2.93 16.08
N VAL A 116 -4.66 -2.30 14.91
CA VAL A 116 -3.87 -1.08 14.63
C VAL A 116 -4.71 0.11 14.15
N ARG A 117 -6.04 0.05 14.31
CA ARG A 117 -6.97 1.08 13.82
C ARG A 117 -6.71 2.41 14.51
N ASP A 118 -6.64 2.39 15.82
CA ASP A 118 -6.41 3.59 16.62
C ASP A 118 -5.02 4.19 16.31
N PRO A 119 -4.94 5.50 15.98
CA PRO A 119 -3.68 6.12 15.58
C PRO A 119 -2.65 6.20 16.71
N ALA A 120 -3.09 6.28 17.97
CA ALA A 120 -2.19 6.27 19.13
C ALA A 120 -1.63 4.87 19.39
N ILE A 121 -2.44 3.82 19.23
CA ILE A 121 -1.98 2.42 19.26
C ILE A 121 -0.99 2.19 18.10
N TRP A 122 -1.34 2.59 16.88
CA TRP A 122 -0.49 2.43 15.70
C TRP A 122 0.91 3.02 15.90
N ARG A 123 0.98 4.26 16.41
CA ARG A 123 2.26 4.93 16.70
C ARG A 123 3.11 4.13 17.68
N LYS A 124 2.52 3.66 18.78
CA LYS A 124 3.24 2.89 19.82
C LYS A 124 3.71 1.52 19.30
N VAL A 125 2.87 0.82 18.53
CA VAL A 125 3.22 -0.46 17.93
C VAL A 125 4.39 -0.31 16.97
N LYS A 126 4.33 0.68 16.06
CA LYS A 126 5.44 0.97 15.13
C LYS A 126 6.74 1.32 15.86
N GLU A 127 6.68 2.15 16.88
CA GLU A 127 7.86 2.53 17.67
C GLU A 127 8.53 1.30 18.29
N LYS A 128 7.74 0.42 18.94
CA LYS A 128 8.24 -0.82 19.53
C LYS A 128 8.79 -1.79 18.48
N ALA A 129 8.05 -2.01 17.40
CA ALA A 129 8.46 -2.88 16.31
C ALA A 129 9.80 -2.42 15.70
N LYS A 130 9.95 -1.11 15.48
CA LYS A 130 11.19 -0.50 14.97
C LYS A 130 12.35 -0.67 15.95
N ALA A 131 12.11 -0.47 17.25
CA ALA A 131 13.15 -0.58 18.28
C ALA A 131 13.78 -1.98 18.35
N VAL A 132 13.01 -3.03 18.03
CA VAL A 132 13.48 -4.42 18.03
C VAL A 132 13.76 -4.97 16.62
N GLY A 133 13.65 -4.13 15.59
CA GLY A 133 13.88 -4.52 14.19
C GLY A 133 12.81 -5.47 13.60
N ALA A 134 11.65 -5.60 14.22
CA ALA A 134 10.59 -6.54 13.83
C ALA A 134 9.43 -5.84 13.09
N MET A 135 9.72 -5.27 11.92
CA MET A 135 8.74 -4.53 11.10
C MET A 135 7.89 -5.43 10.18
N THR A 136 7.67 -6.69 10.57
CA THR A 136 6.79 -7.61 9.82
C THR A 136 5.33 -7.42 10.24
N LEU A 137 4.37 -7.69 9.34
CA LEU A 137 2.94 -7.60 9.68
C LEU A 137 2.54 -8.49 10.86
N PRO A 138 3.01 -9.76 10.97
CA PRO A 138 2.72 -10.59 12.14
C PRO A 138 3.30 -10.03 13.44
N ALA A 139 4.52 -9.49 13.42
CA ALA A 139 5.12 -8.90 14.61
C ALA A 139 4.35 -7.65 15.06
N ILE A 140 3.95 -6.80 14.12
CA ILE A 140 3.09 -5.63 14.37
C ILE A 140 1.77 -6.07 15.03
N ALA A 141 1.11 -7.10 14.49
CA ALA A 141 -0.13 -7.64 15.05
C ALA A 141 0.06 -8.16 16.48
N GLN A 142 1.12 -8.93 16.73
CA GLN A 142 1.44 -9.46 18.06
C GLN A 142 1.73 -8.36 19.08
N ILE A 143 2.51 -7.35 18.69
CA ILE A 143 2.83 -6.20 19.56
C ILE A 143 1.55 -5.41 19.88
N GLY A 144 0.67 -5.19 18.90
CA GLY A 144 -0.62 -4.53 19.11
C GLY A 144 -1.53 -5.31 20.05
N ALA A 145 -1.69 -6.61 19.84
CA ALA A 145 -2.48 -7.47 20.72
C ALA A 145 -1.93 -7.48 22.16
N ALA A 146 -0.60 -7.55 22.33
CA ALA A 146 0.04 -7.47 23.64
C ALA A 146 -0.19 -6.11 24.31
N TYR A 147 -0.15 -5.02 23.54
CA TYR A 147 -0.44 -3.68 24.05
C TYR A 147 -1.88 -3.57 24.57
N VAL A 148 -2.87 -4.08 23.83
CA VAL A 148 -4.28 -4.10 24.26
C VAL A 148 -4.46 -4.95 25.52
N LYS A 149 -3.89 -6.16 25.58
CA LYS A 149 -3.93 -7.02 26.78
C LYS A 149 -3.41 -6.32 28.02
N ALA A 150 -2.30 -5.59 27.90
CA ALA A 150 -1.73 -4.82 29.01
C ALA A 150 -2.66 -3.70 29.48
N GLN A 151 -3.38 -3.02 28.58
CA GLN A 151 -4.38 -2.01 28.97
C GLN A 151 -5.59 -2.61 29.68
N LEU A 152 -5.93 -3.87 29.39
CA LEU A 152 -7.02 -4.60 30.03
C LEU A 152 -6.60 -5.28 31.35
N GLY A 153 -5.32 -5.21 31.74
CA GLY A 153 -4.81 -5.93 32.91
C GLY A 153 -4.73 -7.45 32.74
N LEU A 154 -4.69 -7.93 31.50
CA LEU A 154 -4.62 -9.37 31.13
C LEU A 154 -3.18 -9.82 30.82
N GLY A 155 -2.19 -9.17 31.45
CA GLY A 155 -0.75 -9.32 31.18
C GLY A 155 -0.04 -10.24 32.17
#